data_AF-A0A7K3GDD7-F1
#
_entry.id   AF-A0A7K3GDD7-F1
#
_cell.length_a   1.000
_cell.length_b   1.000
_cell.length_c   1.000
_cell.angle_alpha   90.00
_cell.angle_beta   90.00
_cell.angle_gamma   90.00
#
_symmetry.space_group_name_H-M   'P 1'
#
loop_
_entity.id
_entity.type
_entity.pdbx_description
1 polymer ?
#
loop_
_entity_poly.entity_id
_entity_poly.type
_entity_poly.pdbx_seq_one_letter_code
_entity_poly.pdbx_strand_id
1 'polypeptide(L)'
;MPDGRRSALALLASRTDRTGKCWLWTRGRTASGYGKFNLNGQTVYAHRASYEAYVGPIPAGLFILHSCDTPACVNPDHLRPGTHQENMRDRDTRGRGPGSKTSCPQGHAYDEANTYRTRRGGRACRACHREMMRRSRQRAAAAPVASGVTS
;
A
#
# COMPACT_ATOMS: atom_id res chain seq x y z
N MET A 1 10.10 27.88 -16.36
CA MET A 1 9.14 27.26 -17.30
C MET A 1 7.70 27.52 -16.85
N PRO A 2 7.06 28.61 -17.30
CA PRO A 2 5.71 29.02 -16.89
C PRO A 2 4.58 28.10 -17.39
N ASP A 3 4.81 27.31 -18.45
CA ASP A 3 3.75 26.58 -19.17
C ASP A 3 3.28 25.28 -18.49
N GLY A 4 4.13 24.64 -17.69
CA GLY A 4 3.78 23.38 -17.01
C GLY A 4 2.72 23.56 -15.92
N ARG A 5 2.80 24.66 -15.15
CA ARG A 5 1.89 24.92 -14.01
C ARG A 5 0.47 25.25 -14.48
N ARG A 6 0.34 26.06 -15.53
CA ARG A 6 -0.98 26.40 -16.11
C ARG A 6 -1.67 25.18 -16.70
N SER A 7 -0.94 24.36 -17.45
CA SER A 7 -1.46 23.10 -18.01
C SER A 7 -1.89 22.11 -16.93
N ALA A 8 -1.11 21.98 -15.85
CA ALA A 8 -1.48 21.14 -14.71
C ALA A 8 -2.78 21.62 -14.03
N LEU A 9 -2.89 22.92 -13.75
CA LEU A 9 -4.09 23.50 -13.14
C LEU A 9 -5.36 23.26 -13.97
N ALA A 10 -5.29 23.47 -15.29
CA ALA A 10 -6.44 23.27 -16.17
C ALA A 10 -6.91 21.80 -16.19
N LEU A 11 -5.96 20.86 -16.22
CA LEU A 11 -6.24 19.43 -16.15
C LEU A 11 -6.83 19.04 -14.79
N LEU A 12 -6.26 19.54 -13.69
CA LEU A 12 -6.74 19.28 -12.34
C LEU A 12 -8.15 19.85 -12.10
N ALA A 13 -8.46 21.02 -12.62
CA ALA A 13 -9.78 21.63 -12.49
C ALA A 13 -10.86 20.83 -13.25
N SER A 14 -10.57 20.42 -14.49
CA SER A 14 -11.56 19.77 -15.37
C SER A 14 -11.80 18.28 -15.09
N ARG A 15 -10.95 17.63 -14.28
CA ARG A 15 -10.90 16.15 -14.15
C ARG A 15 -10.92 15.68 -12.69
N THR A 16 -11.48 16.50 -11.83
CA THR A 16 -11.54 16.24 -10.39
C THR A 16 -12.93 16.51 -9.88
N ASP A 17 -13.52 15.53 -9.22
CA ASP A 17 -14.74 15.71 -8.45
C ASP A 17 -14.41 16.37 -7.12
N ARG A 18 -15.00 17.53 -6.85
CA ARG A 18 -14.76 18.35 -5.65
C ARG A 18 -16.01 18.46 -4.77
N THR A 19 -16.98 17.58 -4.93
CA THR A 19 -18.23 17.60 -4.16
C THR A 19 -18.03 17.27 -2.68
N GLY A 20 -16.99 16.51 -2.35
CA GLY A 20 -16.64 16.14 -0.97
C GLY A 20 -15.39 16.83 -0.43
N LYS A 21 -15.00 16.46 0.80
CA LYS A 21 -13.74 16.93 1.44
C LYS A 21 -12.50 16.55 0.62
N CYS A 22 -12.53 15.34 0.02
CA CYS A 22 -11.49 14.93 -0.91
C CYS A 22 -11.82 15.41 -2.31
N TRP A 23 -10.82 15.92 -3.01
CA TRP A 23 -10.92 16.22 -4.43
C TRP A 23 -10.49 14.98 -5.22
N LEU A 24 -11.42 14.22 -5.76
CA LEU A 24 -11.17 12.89 -6.32
C LEU A 24 -10.82 12.98 -7.81
N TRP A 25 -9.63 12.52 -8.18
CA TRP A 25 -9.21 12.40 -9.57
C TRP A 25 -10.06 11.38 -10.33
N THR A 26 -10.72 11.78 -11.41
CA THR A 26 -11.71 10.94 -12.12
C THR A 26 -11.17 10.24 -13.37
N ARG A 27 -9.88 10.40 -13.68
CA ARG A 27 -9.25 9.78 -14.87
C ARG A 27 -8.33 8.63 -14.48
N GLY A 28 -7.36 8.31 -15.34
CA GLY A 28 -6.47 7.16 -15.17
C GLY A 28 -5.86 7.06 -13.77
N ARG A 29 -5.90 5.84 -13.22
CA ARG A 29 -5.34 5.49 -11.90
C ARG A 29 -4.37 4.31 -12.03
N THR A 30 -3.45 4.18 -11.09
CA THR A 30 -2.62 2.98 -10.93
C THR A 30 -3.43 1.84 -10.30
N ALA A 31 -2.91 0.61 -10.33
CA ALA A 31 -3.49 -0.52 -9.58
C ALA A 31 -3.67 -0.22 -8.08
N SER A 32 -2.76 0.55 -7.48
CA SER A 32 -2.84 1.00 -6.08
C SER A 32 -3.75 2.22 -5.86
N GLY A 33 -4.52 2.64 -6.87
CA GLY A 33 -5.53 3.71 -6.77
C GLY A 33 -5.03 5.15 -7.00
N TYR A 34 -3.71 5.39 -7.12
CA TYR A 34 -3.17 6.73 -7.34
C TYR A 34 -3.55 7.30 -8.70
N GLY A 35 -4.06 8.54 -8.72
CA GLY A 35 -4.32 9.27 -9.96
C GLY A 35 -3.04 9.58 -10.74
N LYS A 36 -3.10 9.47 -12.06
CA LYS A 36 -2.01 9.82 -12.98
C LYS A 36 -2.54 10.45 -14.26
N PHE A 37 -1.73 11.27 -14.92
CA PHE A 37 -2.03 11.81 -16.24
C PHE A 37 -0.76 12.20 -17.00
N ASN A 38 -0.90 12.42 -18.30
CA ASN A 38 0.19 12.93 -19.14
C ASN A 38 0.24 14.46 -19.06
N LEU A 39 1.39 15.01 -18.70
CA LEU A 39 1.71 16.43 -18.70
C LEU A 39 2.98 16.62 -19.53
N ASN A 40 2.88 17.34 -20.65
CA ASN A 40 4.00 17.63 -21.56
C ASN A 40 4.77 16.37 -22.00
N GLY A 41 4.05 15.30 -22.36
CA GLY A 41 4.65 14.05 -22.80
C GLY A 41 5.09 13.12 -21.66
N GLN A 42 5.08 13.58 -20.40
CA GLN A 42 5.49 12.78 -19.24
C GLN A 42 4.28 12.32 -18.42
N THR A 43 4.30 11.06 -17.97
CA THR A 43 3.29 10.59 -17.01
C THR A 43 3.65 11.07 -15.62
N VAL A 44 2.75 11.83 -14.99
CA VAL A 44 2.92 12.37 -13.65
C VAL A 44 1.81 11.89 -12.72
N TYR A 45 2.10 11.85 -11.42
CA TYR A 45 1.09 11.57 -10.39
C TYR A 45 0.24 12.81 -10.14
N ALA A 46 -1.08 12.63 -10.12
CA ALA A 46 -2.03 13.74 -10.05
C ALA A 46 -1.92 14.51 -8.73
N HIS A 47 -1.69 13.82 -7.61
CA HIS A 47 -1.52 14.47 -6.30
C HIS A 47 -0.23 15.31 -6.23
N ARG A 48 0.88 14.84 -6.84
CA ARG A 48 2.13 15.61 -6.91
C ARG A 48 1.96 16.86 -7.75
N ALA A 49 1.38 16.71 -8.95
CA ALA A 49 1.07 17.84 -9.82
C ALA A 49 0.13 18.85 -9.13
N SER A 50 -0.82 18.38 -8.32
CA SER A 50 -1.69 19.26 -7.54
C SER A 50 -0.92 20.03 -6.47
N TYR A 51 -0.08 19.35 -5.68
CA TYR A 51 0.75 20.01 -4.69
C TYR A 51 1.65 21.09 -5.34
N GLU A 52 2.31 20.78 -6.45
CA GLU A 52 3.17 21.74 -7.16
C GLU A 52 2.40 22.92 -7.75
N ALA A 53 1.18 22.67 -8.21
CA ALA A 53 0.34 23.68 -8.83
C ALA A 53 -0.28 24.65 -7.82
N TYR A 54 -0.71 24.16 -6.65
CA TYR A 54 -1.41 24.96 -5.64
C TYR A 54 -0.51 25.44 -4.50
N VAL A 55 0.47 24.64 -4.08
CA VAL A 55 1.33 24.92 -2.92
C VAL A 55 2.71 25.40 -3.37
N GLY A 56 3.42 24.60 -4.17
CA GLY A 56 4.76 24.93 -4.63
C GLY A 56 5.65 23.70 -4.84
N PRO A 57 6.93 23.92 -5.20
CA PRO A 57 7.83 22.82 -5.56
C PRO A 57 7.94 21.79 -4.43
N ILE A 58 7.97 20.51 -4.80
CA ILE A 58 8.20 19.41 -3.85
C ILE A 58 9.69 19.46 -3.44
N PRO A 59 10.02 19.59 -2.14
CA PRO A 59 11.41 19.60 -1.72
C PRO A 59 12.14 18.32 -2.14
N ALA A 60 13.43 18.44 -2.49
CA ALA A 60 14.23 17.31 -2.93
C ALA A 60 14.26 16.19 -1.87
N GLY A 61 14.14 14.95 -2.33
CA GLY A 61 14.13 13.76 -1.46
C GLY A 61 12.83 13.52 -0.69
N LEU A 62 11.82 14.39 -0.81
CA LEU A 62 10.52 14.21 -0.13
C LEU A 62 9.46 13.60 -1.05
N PHE A 63 8.56 12.86 -0.40
CA PHE A 63 7.32 12.33 -0.96
C PHE A 63 6.16 13.26 -0.63
N ILE A 64 5.06 13.12 -1.37
CA ILE A 64 3.79 13.74 -1.01
C ILE A 64 2.90 12.70 -0.36
N LEU A 65 2.52 12.96 0.89
CA LEU A 65 1.77 12.05 1.75
C LEU A 65 0.33 12.54 1.90
N HIS A 66 -0.62 11.61 1.92
CA HIS A 66 -2.03 11.88 2.15
C HIS A 66 -2.38 11.82 3.63
N SER A 67 -2.97 12.89 4.16
CA SER A 67 -3.63 12.86 5.48
C SER A 67 -4.99 12.15 5.43
N CYS A 68 -5.65 12.17 4.28
CA CYS A 68 -6.99 11.60 4.05
C CYS A 68 -7.01 10.14 3.59
N ASP A 69 -5.83 9.51 3.44
CA ASP A 69 -5.72 8.08 3.12
C ASP A 69 -6.42 7.62 1.83
N THR A 70 -6.70 8.56 0.94
CA THR A 70 -7.43 8.34 -0.31
C THR A 70 -6.48 8.54 -1.49
N PRO A 71 -5.96 7.48 -2.12
CA PRO A 71 -4.91 7.60 -3.15
C PRO A 71 -5.30 8.44 -4.37
N ALA A 72 -6.59 8.51 -4.69
CA ALA A 72 -7.12 9.33 -5.78
C ALA A 72 -7.32 10.81 -5.40
N CYS A 73 -7.13 11.19 -4.14
CA CYS A 73 -7.30 12.56 -3.68
C CYS A 73 -6.18 13.46 -4.18
N VAL A 74 -6.56 14.63 -4.71
CA VAL A 74 -5.66 15.69 -5.19
C VAL A 74 -5.90 17.02 -4.47
N ASN A 75 -6.66 17.04 -3.36
CA ASN A 75 -6.89 18.26 -2.58
C ASN A 75 -5.56 18.69 -1.92
N PRO A 76 -4.98 19.86 -2.25
CA PRO A 76 -3.72 20.31 -1.67
C PRO A 76 -3.73 20.37 -0.14
N ASP A 77 -4.86 20.64 0.49
CA ASP A 77 -4.99 20.68 1.96
C ASP A 77 -4.85 19.29 2.61
N HIS A 78 -5.03 18.23 1.82
CA HIS A 78 -4.84 16.85 2.26
C HIS A 78 -3.46 16.29 1.90
N LEU A 79 -2.57 17.11 1.36
CA LEU A 79 -1.25 16.73 0.87
C LEU A 79 -0.16 17.45 1.66
N ARG A 80 0.84 16.70 2.10
CA ARG A 80 2.03 17.28 2.77
C ARG A 80 3.32 16.66 2.25
N PRO A 81 4.41 17.42 2.19
CA PRO A 81 5.73 16.83 1.99
C PRO A 81 6.11 15.99 3.21
N GLY A 82 6.77 14.87 2.98
CA GLY A 82 7.22 14.00 4.06
C GLY A 82 8.16 12.91 3.58
N THR A 83 8.82 12.27 4.53
CA THR A 83 9.75 11.17 4.29
C THR A 83 9.02 9.84 4.20
N HIS A 84 9.71 8.84 3.63
CA HIS A 84 9.22 7.46 3.65
C HIS A 84 8.99 6.94 5.08
N GLN A 85 9.84 7.34 6.03
CA GLN A 85 9.71 6.94 7.44
C GLN A 85 8.45 7.51 8.09
N GLU A 86 8.13 8.77 7.83
CA GLU A 86 6.86 9.38 8.29
C GLU A 86 5.65 8.68 7.68
N ASN A 87 5.69 8.34 6.39
CA ASN A 87 4.61 7.58 5.76
C ASN A 87 4.39 6.21 6.42
N MET A 88 5.47 5.50 6.75
CA MET A 88 5.37 4.23 7.47
C MET A 88 4.80 4.42 8.89
N ARG A 89 5.23 5.48 9.59
CA ARG A 89 4.71 5.81 10.92
C ARG A 89 3.22 6.14 10.88
N ASP A 90 2.77 6.94 9.91
CA ASP A 90 1.37 7.29 9.71
C ASP A 90 0.55 6.02 9.44
N ARG A 91 1.03 5.15 8.55
CA ARG A 91 0.39 3.85 8.25
C ARG A 91 0.24 2.99 9.52
N ASP A 92 1.28 2.90 10.31
CA ASP A 92 1.30 2.04 11.49
C ASP A 92 0.41 2.62 12.61
N THR A 93 0.46 3.94 12.83
CA THR A 93 -0.42 4.67 13.76
C THR A 93 -1.89 4.51 13.41
N ARG A 94 -2.22 4.49 12.11
CA ARG A 94 -3.59 4.29 11.61
C ARG A 94 -4.01 2.81 11.54
N GLY A 95 -3.21 1.90 12.09
CA GLY A 95 -3.54 0.49 12.14
C GLY A 95 -3.62 -0.17 10.77
N ARG A 96 -2.86 0.30 9.79
CA ARG A 96 -2.79 -0.28 8.43
C ARG A 96 -1.55 -1.14 8.21
N GLY A 97 -0.64 -1.17 9.18
CA GLY A 97 0.53 -2.02 9.17
C GLY A 97 0.19 -3.50 9.39
N PRO A 98 1.07 -4.44 9.00
CA PRO A 98 0.85 -5.87 9.25
C PRO A 98 0.72 -6.24 10.74
N GLY A 99 1.22 -5.38 11.64
CA GLY A 99 1.11 -5.53 13.09
C GLY A 99 -0.29 -5.28 13.65
N SER A 100 -1.15 -4.54 12.95
CA SER A 100 -2.51 -4.22 13.44
C SER A 100 -3.52 -5.32 13.19
N LYS A 101 -3.20 -6.28 12.31
CA LYS A 101 -4.10 -7.39 12.00
C LYS A 101 -4.39 -8.20 13.27
N THR A 102 -5.67 -8.44 13.55
CA THR A 102 -6.15 -9.24 14.68
C THR A 102 -6.30 -10.71 14.34
N SER A 103 -6.29 -11.07 13.04
CA SER A 103 -6.40 -12.45 12.58
C SER A 103 -5.37 -12.77 11.49
N CYS A 104 -5.00 -14.04 11.40
CA CYS A 104 -4.13 -14.56 10.35
C CYS A 104 -4.89 -14.67 9.01
N PRO A 105 -4.20 -14.89 7.88
CA PRO A 105 -4.85 -15.03 6.56
C PRO A 105 -5.87 -16.17 6.46
N GLN A 106 -5.84 -17.15 7.37
CA GLN A 106 -6.81 -18.24 7.47
C GLN A 106 -7.94 -17.95 8.47
N GLY A 107 -8.03 -16.73 9.01
CA GLY A 107 -9.10 -16.30 9.92
C GLY A 107 -8.84 -16.56 11.41
N HIS A 108 -7.81 -17.32 11.79
CA HIS A 108 -7.50 -17.57 13.19
C HIS A 108 -7.04 -16.31 13.93
N ALA A 109 -7.48 -16.11 15.17
CA ALA A 109 -7.11 -14.97 16.01
C ALA A 109 -5.59 -14.92 16.27
N TYR A 110 -5.04 -13.71 16.32
CA TYR A 110 -3.71 -13.42 16.85
C TYR A 110 -3.80 -13.04 18.33
N ASP A 111 -4.01 -14.05 19.18
CA ASP A 111 -3.96 -13.95 20.65
C ASP A 111 -2.67 -14.58 21.21
N GLU A 112 -2.47 -14.55 22.53
CA GLU A 112 -1.29 -15.14 23.17
C GLU A 112 -1.15 -16.65 22.92
N ALA A 113 -2.27 -17.37 22.91
CA ALA A 113 -2.33 -18.81 22.73
C ALA A 113 -1.99 -19.24 21.28
N ASN A 114 -2.33 -18.42 20.30
CA ASN A 114 -2.24 -18.75 18.88
C ASN A 114 -1.17 -17.93 18.12
N THR A 115 -0.52 -16.96 18.76
CA THR A 115 0.54 -16.15 18.15
C THR A 115 1.92 -16.47 18.70
N TYR A 116 2.88 -16.75 17.82
CA TYR A 116 4.30 -16.77 18.16
C TYR A 116 5.10 -15.80 17.29
N ARG A 117 6.24 -15.34 17.82
CA ARG A 117 7.18 -14.46 17.11
C ARG A 117 8.18 -15.31 16.33
N THR A 118 8.41 -14.96 15.07
CA THR A 118 9.41 -15.62 14.24
C THR A 118 10.78 -14.99 14.46
N ARG A 119 11.85 -15.72 14.10
CA ARG A 119 13.23 -15.20 14.18
C ARG A 119 13.47 -13.94 13.33
N ARG A 120 12.62 -13.69 12.33
CA ARG A 120 12.64 -12.49 11.48
C ARG A 120 11.78 -11.34 12.04
N GLY A 121 11.29 -11.45 13.27
CA GLY A 121 10.46 -10.41 13.92
C GLY A 121 8.98 -10.42 13.52
N GLY A 122 8.56 -11.34 12.64
CA GLY A 122 7.16 -11.47 12.22
C GLY A 122 6.27 -12.17 13.26
N ARG A 123 4.96 -12.11 13.06
CA ARG A 123 3.98 -12.95 13.78
C ARG A 123 3.60 -14.15 12.92
N ALA A 124 3.46 -15.30 13.55
CA ALA A 124 2.97 -16.51 12.90
C ALA A 124 1.87 -17.18 13.73
N CYS A 125 0.96 -17.86 13.03
CA CYS A 125 -0.21 -18.52 13.60
C CYS A 125 0.13 -19.96 13.99
N ARG A 126 -0.04 -20.31 15.27
CA ARG A 126 0.21 -21.68 15.77
C ARG A 126 -0.75 -22.68 15.14
N ALA A 127 -2.03 -22.35 15.00
CA ALA A 127 -3.02 -23.22 14.34
C ALA A 127 -2.61 -23.57 12.90
N CYS A 128 -2.26 -22.56 12.08
CA CYS A 128 -1.77 -22.77 10.72
C CYS A 128 -0.50 -23.65 10.69
N HIS A 129 0.43 -23.43 11.65
CA HIS A 129 1.63 -24.25 11.73
C HIS A 129 1.31 -25.71 12.07
N ARG A 130 0.41 -25.98 13.02
CA ARG A 130 -0.02 -27.35 13.37
C ARG A 130 -0.64 -28.06 12.17
N GLU A 131 -1.48 -27.36 11.41
CA GLU A 131 -2.11 -27.91 10.21
C GLU A 131 -1.07 -28.25 9.13
N MET A 132 -0.14 -27.34 8.85
CA MET A 132 0.97 -27.58 7.92
C MET A 132 1.78 -28.81 8.33
N MET A 133 2.14 -28.93 9.61
CA MET A 133 2.89 -30.08 10.13
C MET A 133 2.10 -31.39 9.99
N ARG A 134 0.78 -31.37 10.22
CA ARG A 134 -0.11 -32.52 10.01
C ARG A 134 -0.10 -32.95 8.54
N ARG A 135 -0.26 -32.01 7.61
CA ARG A 135 -0.26 -32.28 6.15
C ARG A 135 1.08 -32.86 5.70
N SER A 136 2.20 -32.34 6.21
CA SER A 136 3.55 -32.85 5.90
C SER A 136 3.74 -34.29 6.37
N ARG A 137 3.33 -34.61 7.61
CA ARG A 137 3.38 -35.98 8.15
C ARG A 137 2.52 -36.95 7.34
N GLN A 138 1.31 -36.55 6.96
CA GLN A 138 0.43 -37.36 6.10
C GLN A 138 1.06 -37.65 4.75
N ARG A 139 1.71 -36.66 4.12
CA ARG A 139 2.43 -36.85 2.85
C ARG A 139 3.62 -37.79 2.99
N ALA A 140 4.40 -37.67 4.07
CA ALA A 140 5.54 -38.56 4.32
C ALA A 140 5.09 -40.01 4.55
N ALA A 141 3.99 -40.22 5.29
CA ALA A 141 3.42 -41.55 5.50
C ALA A 141 2.81 -42.17 4.23
N ALA A 142 2.34 -41.35 3.30
CA ALA A 142 1.78 -41.78 2.01
C ALA A 142 2.83 -41.90 0.90
N ALA A 143 4.10 -41.57 1.16
CA ALA A 143 5.15 -41.73 0.17
C ALA A 143 5.43 -43.22 -0.06
N PRO A 144 5.40 -43.72 -1.31
CA PRO A 144 5.71 -45.11 -1.58
C PRO A 144 7.16 -45.39 -1.16
N VAL A 145 7.37 -46.46 -0.39
CA VAL A 145 8.71 -47.00 -0.14
C VAL A 145 9.34 -47.34 -1.48
N ALA A 146 10.49 -46.74 -1.79
CA ALA A 146 11.23 -47.07 -2.99
C ALA A 146 11.60 -48.55 -2.94
N SER A 147 10.94 -49.39 -3.75
CA SER A 147 11.29 -50.78 -3.92
C SER A 147 12.69 -50.85 -4.54
N GLY A 148 13.68 -51.16 -3.70
CA GLY A 148 15.02 -51.49 -4.16
C GLY A 148 14.97 -52.76 -5.00
N VAL A 149 15.16 -52.62 -6.31
CA VAL A 149 15.47 -53.74 -7.20
C VAL A 149 16.89 -54.18 -6.88
N THR A 150 17.01 -55.30 -6.17
CA THR A 150 18.27 -56.07 -6.10
C THR A 150 18.39 -56.88 -7.39
N SER A 151 19.53 -56.69 -8.07
CA SER A 151 19.93 -57.36 -9.33
C SER A 151 20.07 -58.87 -9.21
#